data_AF-A0AB38AVR4-F1
#
_entry.id   AF-A0AB38AVR4-F1
#
_cell.length_a   1.000
_cell.length_b   1.000
_cell.length_c   1.000
_cell.angle_alpha   90.00
_cell.angle_beta   90.00
_cell.angle_gamma   90.00
#
_symmetry.space_group_name_H-M   'P 1'
#
loop_
_entity.id
_entity.type
_entity.pdbx_description
1 polymer ?
#
loop_
_entity_poly.entity_id
_entity_poly.type
_entity_poly.pdbx_seq_one_letter_code
_entity_poly.pdbx_strand_id
1 'polypeptide(L)'
;MSGGMRLLPWSGPDGKRCYLSSDEGGGYLSELADDMEEAQLGTGEELLRHTAELLSGPAEATAGELRFCVHRLCEALRDALRVAESRGGRVT
;
A
#
# COMPACT_ATOMS: atom_id res chain seq x y z
N MET A 1 -0.06 -3.11 29.71
CA MET A 1 -0.94 -3.12 28.54
C MET A 1 -0.30 -2.17 27.55
N SER A 2 0.37 -2.71 26.54
CA SER A 2 1.22 -1.92 25.65
C SER A 2 0.35 -1.09 24.72
N GLY A 3 0.33 0.23 24.88
CA GLY A 3 -0.11 1.13 23.82
C GLY A 3 0.80 0.90 22.62
N GLY A 4 0.34 0.10 21.66
CA GLY A 4 1.14 -0.34 20.53
C GLY A 4 1.35 0.80 19.54
N MET A 5 2.59 1.01 19.12
CA MET A 5 2.88 1.92 18.00
C MET A 5 2.35 1.30 16.71
N ARG A 6 1.38 1.97 16.05
CA ARG A 6 0.87 1.57 14.73
C ARG A 6 1.77 2.14 13.64
N LEU A 7 2.26 1.31 12.73
CA LEU A 7 2.90 1.79 11.50
C LEU A 7 1.85 2.43 10.57
N LEU A 8 2.09 3.66 10.13
CA LEU A 8 1.19 4.37 9.21
C LEU A 8 1.47 3.98 7.75
N PRO A 9 0.48 3.97 6.84
CA PRO A 9 0.66 3.59 5.43
C PRO A 9 1.40 4.62 4.58
N TRP A 10 1.65 5.82 5.13
CA TRP A 10 2.49 6.85 4.50
C TRP A 10 3.83 7.02 5.21
N SER A 11 4.82 7.52 4.47
CA SER A 11 6.11 7.92 5.02
C SER A 11 6.08 9.35 5.57
N GLY A 12 7.03 9.64 6.46
CA GLY A 12 7.28 10.99 6.93
C GLY A 12 7.87 11.87 5.83
N PRO A 13 8.02 13.19 6.09
CA PRO A 13 8.56 14.15 5.12
C PRO A 13 9.97 13.78 4.60
N ASP A 14 10.73 13.01 5.37
CA ASP A 14 12.06 12.50 5.03
C ASP A 14 12.06 11.08 4.43
N GLY A 15 10.88 10.56 4.08
CA GLY A 15 10.71 9.21 3.56
C GLY A 15 10.81 8.10 4.61
N LYS A 16 11.00 8.43 5.89
CA LYS A 16 11.12 7.42 6.95
C LYS A 16 9.77 6.82 7.34
N ARG A 17 9.83 5.67 8.00
CA ARG A 17 8.68 5.00 8.62
C ARG A 17 8.05 5.94 9.67
N CYS A 18 6.74 6.04 9.65
CA CYS A 18 5.97 6.85 10.58
C CYS A 18 5.10 5.96 11.46
N TYR A 19 5.08 6.26 12.76
CA TYR A 19 4.34 5.49 13.74
C TYR A 19 3.36 6.39 14.49
N LEU A 20 2.16 5.88 14.74
CA LEU A 20 1.14 6.51 15.56
C LEU A 20 1.12 5.80 16.93
N SER A 21 1.43 6.55 17.98
CA SER A 21 1.13 6.11 19.35
C SER A 21 -0.37 6.24 19.57
N SER A 22 -1.08 5.12 19.69
CA SER A 22 -2.52 5.11 19.89
C SER A 22 -2.83 4.51 21.25
N ASP A 23 -3.71 5.16 22.01
CA ASP A 23 -4.34 4.56 23.19
C ASP A 23 -5.45 3.59 22.72
N GLU A 24 -5.85 2.63 23.57
CA GLU A 24 -6.89 1.64 23.25
C GLU A 24 -8.21 2.35 22.86
N GLY A 25 -8.55 2.38 21.57
CA GLY A 25 -9.82 2.95 21.11
C GLY A 25 -9.88 3.39 19.66
N GLY A 26 -8.74 3.56 18.99
CA GLY A 26 -8.73 4.16 17.64
C GLY A 26 -9.09 5.65 17.69
N GLY A 27 -8.78 6.35 16.62
CA GLY A 27 -9.01 7.79 16.49
C GLY A 27 -8.89 8.21 15.04
N TYR A 28 -9.09 9.50 14.76
CA TYR A 28 -9.15 10.02 13.39
C TYR A 28 -7.94 9.61 12.52
N LEU A 29 -6.73 9.62 13.07
CA LEU A 29 -5.53 9.19 12.35
C LEU A 29 -5.47 7.67 12.10
N SER A 30 -6.11 6.87 12.95
CA SER A 30 -6.25 5.43 12.75
C SER A 30 -7.24 5.14 11.62
N GLU A 31 -8.39 5.81 11.61
CA GLU A 31 -9.39 5.70 10.54
C GLU A 31 -8.81 6.14 9.20
N LEU A 32 -8.13 7.29 9.16
CA LEU A 32 -7.41 7.75 7.97
C LEU A 32 -6.35 6.74 7.51
N ALA A 33 -5.67 6.07 8.45
CA ALA A 33 -4.73 5.01 8.10
C ALA A 33 -5.43 3.80 7.50
N ASP A 34 -6.60 3.39 8.02
CA ASP A 34 -7.36 2.29 7.43
C ASP A 34 -7.88 2.65 6.02
N ASP A 35 -8.42 3.85 5.82
CA ASP A 35 -8.86 4.35 4.50
C ASP A 35 -7.70 4.38 3.48
N MET A 36 -6.53 4.85 3.91
CA MET A 36 -5.35 4.90 3.03
C MET A 36 -4.80 3.52 2.72
N GLU A 37 -4.80 2.58 3.68
CA GLU A 37 -4.45 1.19 3.41
C GLU A 37 -5.41 0.58 2.36
N GLU A 38 -6.72 0.84 2.47
CA GLU A 38 -7.71 0.38 1.50
C GLU A 38 -7.50 0.99 0.11
N ALA A 39 -7.28 2.30 0.03
CA ALA A 39 -7.03 2.99 -1.23
C ALA A 39 -5.75 2.49 -1.93
N GLN A 40 -4.68 2.22 -1.16
CA GLN A 40 -3.43 1.66 -1.69
C GLN A 40 -3.66 0.25 -2.27
N LEU A 41 -4.37 -0.62 -1.55
CA LEU A 41 -4.68 -1.96 -2.03
C LEU A 41 -5.57 -1.93 -3.28
N GLY A 42 -6.60 -1.08 -3.29
CA GLY A 42 -7.47 -0.90 -4.46
C GLY A 42 -6.71 -0.40 -5.69
N THR A 43 -5.75 0.52 -5.51
CA THR A 43 -4.84 0.95 -6.59
C THR A 43 -4.01 -0.23 -7.12
N GLY A 44 -3.53 -1.09 -6.22
CA GLY A 44 -2.80 -2.31 -6.60
C GLY A 44 -3.65 -3.29 -7.41
N GLU A 45 -4.90 -3.52 -7.01
CA GLU A 45 -5.86 -4.35 -7.75
C GLU A 45 -6.12 -3.82 -9.15
N GLU A 46 -6.34 -2.51 -9.26
CA GLU A 46 -6.54 -1.85 -10.56
C GLU A 46 -5.30 -1.99 -11.46
N LEU A 47 -4.09 -1.79 -10.93
CA LEU A 47 -2.84 -1.95 -11.68
C LEU A 47 -2.63 -3.40 -12.14
N LEU A 48 -2.96 -4.38 -11.30
CA LEU A 48 -2.89 -5.80 -11.67
C LEU A 48 -3.86 -6.11 -12.81
N ARG A 49 -5.10 -5.62 -12.72
CA ARG A 49 -6.11 -5.81 -13.76
C ARG A 49 -5.65 -5.20 -15.09
N HIS A 50 -5.26 -3.92 -15.10
CA HIS A 50 -4.79 -3.24 -16.31
C HIS A 50 -3.55 -3.91 -16.91
N THR A 51 -2.61 -4.37 -16.07
CA THR A 51 -1.42 -5.07 -16.57
C THR A 51 -1.79 -6.45 -17.15
N ALA A 52 -2.73 -7.18 -16.54
CA ALA A 52 -3.21 -8.44 -17.09
C ALA A 52 -3.91 -8.25 -18.44
N GLU A 53 -4.72 -7.19 -18.58
CA GLU A 53 -5.35 -6.80 -19.84
C GLU A 53 -4.30 -6.45 -20.92
N LEU A 54 -3.27 -5.68 -20.56
CA LEU A 54 -2.16 -5.35 -21.47
C LEU A 54 -1.41 -6.62 -21.95
N LEU A 55 -1.13 -7.56 -21.04
CA LEU A 55 -0.39 -8.78 -21.34
C LEU A 55 -1.21 -9.80 -22.14
N SER A 56 -2.53 -9.79 -21.99
CA SER A 56 -3.45 -10.72 -22.65
C SER A 56 -4.06 -10.15 -23.94
N GLY A 57 -3.77 -8.88 -24.23
CA GLY A 57 -4.29 -8.16 -25.38
C GLY A 57 -3.80 -8.74 -26.71
N PRO A 58 -4.53 -8.53 -27.81
CA PRO A 58 -4.13 -9.01 -29.14
C PRO A 58 -2.94 -8.24 -29.72
N ALA A 59 -2.64 -7.05 -29.19
CA ALA A 59 -1.49 -6.25 -29.59
C ALA A 59 -0.29 -6.53 -28.67
N GLU A 60 0.90 -6.62 -29.25
CA GLU A 60 2.14 -6.79 -28.48
C GLU A 60 2.43 -5.52 -27.67
N ALA A 61 2.58 -5.67 -26.36
CA ALA A 61 2.93 -4.57 -25.47
C ALA A 61 4.33 -4.04 -25.79
N THR A 62 4.45 -2.73 -25.92
CA THR A 62 5.74 -2.08 -26.16
C THR A 62 6.64 -2.18 -24.93
N ALA A 63 7.96 -2.12 -25.15
CA ALA A 63 8.92 -2.09 -24.04
C ALA A 63 8.70 -0.90 -23.08
N GLY A 64 8.14 0.20 -23.57
CA GLY A 64 7.77 1.37 -22.75
C GLY A 64 6.60 1.09 -21.82
N GLU A 65 5.52 0.50 -22.34
CA GLU A 65 4.34 0.10 -21.57
C GLU A 65 4.71 -0.94 -20.51
N LEU A 66 5.51 -1.95 -20.88
CA LEU A 66 6.00 -2.95 -19.93
C LEU A 66 6.84 -2.33 -18.81
N ARG A 67 7.77 -1.42 -19.15
CA ARG A 67 8.59 -0.72 -18.14
C ARG A 67 7.72 0.12 -17.21
N PHE A 68 6.71 0.81 -17.74
CA PHE A 68 5.75 1.57 -16.95
C PHE A 68 4.97 0.67 -15.99
N CYS A 69 4.34 -0.40 -16.50
CA CYS A 69 3.60 -1.37 -15.69
C CYS A 69 4.47 -1.97 -14.59
N VAL A 70 5.70 -2.41 -14.90
CA VAL A 70 6.63 -2.95 -13.90
C VAL A 70 6.92 -1.92 -12.81
N HIS A 71 7.17 -0.65 -13.17
CA HIS A 71 7.42 0.41 -12.19
C HIS A 71 6.23 0.59 -11.24
N ARG A 72 5.01 0.69 -11.79
CA ARG A 72 3.77 0.87 -11.02
C ARG A 72 3.47 -0.34 -10.14
N LEU A 73 3.68 -1.56 -10.64
CA LEU A 73 3.53 -2.78 -9.85
C LEU A 73 4.55 -2.86 -8.70
N CYS A 74 5.80 -2.41 -8.92
CA CYS A 74 6.78 -2.31 -7.85
C CYS A 74 6.41 -1.28 -6.78
N GLU A 75 5.72 -0.19 -7.13
CA GLU A 75 5.16 0.78 -6.17
C GLU A 75 4.03 0.12 -5.36
N ALA A 76 3.03 -0.44 -6.05
CA ALA A 76 1.89 -1.10 -5.39
C ALA A 76 2.32 -2.26 -4.47
N LEU A 77 3.33 -3.04 -4.86
CA LEU A 77 3.86 -4.11 -4.00
C LEU A 77 4.52 -3.57 -2.73
N ARG A 78 5.26 -2.45 -2.83
CA ARG A 78 5.85 -1.79 -1.65
C ARG A 78 4.76 -1.31 -0.69
N ASP A 79 3.69 -0.74 -1.24
CA ASP A 79 2.54 -0.31 -0.45
C ASP A 79 1.86 -1.51 0.22
N ALA A 80 1.56 -2.58 -0.52
CA ALA A 80 0.94 -3.80 0.01
C ALA A 80 1.77 -4.46 1.13
N LEU A 81 3.10 -4.52 0.98
CA LEU A 81 4.00 -5.03 2.03
C LEU A 81 3.95 -4.16 3.29
N ARG A 82 3.88 -2.84 3.12
CA ARG A 82 3.77 -1.90 4.25
C ARG A 82 2.43 -2.04 4.97
N VAL A 83 1.33 -2.18 4.22
CA VAL A 83 0.00 -2.47 4.76
C VAL A 83 0.07 -3.76 5.58
N ALA A 84 0.59 -4.85 5.00
CA ALA A 84 0.70 -6.14 5.67
C ALA A 84 1.51 -6.06 6.98
N GLU A 85 2.62 -5.31 7.00
CA GLU A 85 3.41 -5.08 8.21
C GLU A 85 2.61 -4.30 9.27
N SER A 86 1.91 -3.23 8.87
CA SER A 86 1.04 -2.47 9.77
C SER A 86 -0.07 -3.31 10.38
N ARG A 87 -0.77 -4.11 9.56
CA ARG A 87 -1.83 -5.02 10.03
C ARG A 87 -1.26 -6.10 10.95
N GLY A 88 -0.12 -6.70 10.59
CA GLY A 88 0.53 -7.74 11.39
C GLY A 88 0.95 -7.26 12.79
N GLY A 89 1.43 -6.02 12.92
CA GLY A 89 1.75 -5.42 14.21
C GLY A 89 0.54 -5.14 15.12
N ARG A 90 -0.69 -5.25 14.61
CA ARG A 90 -1.94 -5.08 15.38
C ARG A 90 -2.50 -6.40 15.94
N VAL A 91 -2.00 -7.55 15.49
CA VAL A 91 -2.53 -8.89 15.85
C VAL A 91 -1.74 -9.54 17.00
N THR A 92 -0.67 -8.91 17.47
CA THR A 92 0.20 -9.38 18.57
C THR A 92 -0.27 -8.92 19.94
#